data_AF-A0A2N1RVJ5-F1
#
_entry.id   AF-A0A2N1RVJ5-F1
#
_cell.length_a   1.000
_cell.length_b   1.000
_cell.length_c   1.000
_cell.angle_alpha   90.00
_cell.angle_beta   90.00
_cell.angle_gamma   90.00
#
_symmetry.space_group_name_H-M   'P 1'
#
loop_
_entity.id
_entity.type
_entity.pdbx_description
1 polymer ?
#
loop_
_entity_poly.entity_id
_entity_poly.type
_entity_poly.pdbx_seq_one_letter_code
_entity_poly.pdbx_strand_id
1 'polypeptide(L)'
;MKLKNRIYIIMAGMFMTTTLLYAMHDDSLEEFNEAHWEKAISELDRSLFYAEHEKGGRFYNPWMPMPEKGFSRMLKWRLADKPAYAEDELNHLPDVEALTAEYINSNDNFITWLGHASVLLKISGRVYMFDPVFGEIPFVKKRRVQSALSYEEALLIKGEVTVLLTHNHYDHLDTTSLENLPAGTKFIVPKGLASTILDIREAEVREMDWWEELNINEIKIAFLPSQHWSKRGLFDTNRSLWGSFLIDTGSKKIFICGDTGYTPIYKEIGLRYPGIDYAFMSTGASQPRWFMYYAHQNESEAIRGFKELGAKKMIPIHWGSFALGDEPTGYAAIHTKNKFPETVVLDGGEIIKL
;
A
#
# COMPACT_ATOMS: atom_id res chain seq x y z
N MET A 1 -25.10 46.02 -15.62
CA MET A 1 -24.22 44.83 -15.78
C MET A 1 -23.89 44.08 -14.48
N LYS A 2 -24.00 44.67 -13.27
CA LYS A 2 -23.58 44.02 -12.00
C LYS A 2 -24.62 43.08 -11.33
N LEU A 3 -25.92 43.23 -11.62
CA LEU A 3 -26.97 42.45 -10.94
C LEU A 3 -27.21 41.07 -11.59
N LYS A 4 -27.18 40.99 -12.94
CA LYS A 4 -27.37 39.73 -13.68
C LYS A 4 -26.25 38.71 -13.40
N ASN A 5 -24.99 39.15 -13.28
CA ASN A 5 -23.87 38.26 -12.96
C ASN A 5 -23.94 37.73 -11.51
N ARG A 6 -24.45 38.52 -10.55
CA ARG A 6 -24.67 38.06 -9.18
C ARG A 6 -25.78 37.01 -9.10
N ILE A 7 -26.85 37.18 -9.87
CA ILE A 7 -27.93 36.19 -9.96
C ILE A 7 -27.43 34.90 -10.60
N TYR A 8 -26.61 34.97 -11.66
CA TYR A 8 -26.01 33.78 -12.27
C TYR A 8 -25.06 33.04 -11.32
N ILE A 9 -24.25 33.74 -10.52
CA ILE A 9 -23.37 33.11 -9.53
C ILE A 9 -24.17 32.48 -8.39
N ILE A 10 -25.23 33.13 -7.90
CA ILE A 10 -26.11 32.59 -6.87
C ILE A 10 -26.91 31.39 -7.40
N MET A 11 -27.43 31.47 -8.63
CA MET A 11 -28.14 30.37 -9.28
C MET A 11 -27.22 29.19 -9.58
N ALA A 12 -25.99 29.43 -10.05
CA ALA A 12 -24.98 28.38 -10.24
C ALA A 12 -24.58 27.75 -8.90
N GLY A 13 -24.43 28.55 -7.83
CA GLY A 13 -24.20 28.06 -6.48
C GLY A 13 -25.36 27.23 -5.93
N MET A 14 -26.61 27.67 -6.13
CA MET A 14 -27.81 26.93 -5.74
C MET A 14 -28.01 25.65 -6.55
N PHE A 15 -27.69 25.66 -7.84
CA PHE A 15 -27.74 24.47 -8.69
C PHE A 15 -26.65 23.47 -8.26
N MET A 16 -25.44 23.96 -7.95
CA MET A 16 -24.37 23.12 -7.42
C MET A 16 -24.78 22.52 -6.07
N THR A 17 -25.33 23.31 -5.13
CA THR A 17 -25.76 22.80 -3.81
C THR A 17 -26.94 21.85 -3.89
N THR A 18 -27.92 22.08 -4.78
CA THR A 18 -29.04 21.14 -4.98
C THR A 18 -28.60 19.85 -5.67
N THR A 19 -27.67 19.91 -6.62
CA THR A 19 -27.08 18.70 -7.24
C THR A 19 -26.22 17.93 -6.23
N LEU A 20 -25.50 18.64 -5.34
CA LEU A 20 -24.76 18.06 -4.23
C LEU A 20 -25.69 17.38 -3.21
N LEU A 21 -26.78 18.05 -2.81
CA LEU A 21 -27.78 17.49 -1.90
C LEU A 21 -28.48 16.27 -2.51
N TYR A 22 -28.81 16.30 -3.80
CA TYR A 22 -29.42 15.17 -4.50
C TYR A 22 -28.43 14.00 -4.66
N ALA A 23 -27.14 14.29 -4.91
CA ALA A 23 -26.07 13.27 -4.95
C ALA A 23 -25.71 12.71 -3.57
N MET A 24 -26.06 13.40 -2.48
CA MET A 24 -25.95 12.89 -1.11
C MET A 24 -27.18 12.05 -0.70
N HIS A 25 -28.30 12.17 -1.42
CA HIS A 25 -29.59 11.53 -1.12
C HIS A 25 -29.94 10.40 -2.11
N ASP A 26 -28.97 9.91 -2.87
CA ASP A 26 -29.16 8.72 -3.71
C ASP A 26 -29.27 7.47 -2.81
N ASP A 27 -30.51 7.21 -2.39
CA ASP A 27 -30.95 6.09 -1.55
C ASP A 27 -30.94 4.73 -2.31
N SER A 28 -30.36 4.67 -3.53
CA SER A 28 -30.28 3.44 -4.33
C SER A 28 -29.04 2.58 -4.07
N LEU A 29 -28.16 3.02 -3.17
CA LEU A 29 -26.94 2.31 -2.82
C LEU A 29 -27.19 1.43 -1.59
N GLU A 30 -27.15 0.10 -1.75
CA GLU A 30 -27.07 -0.81 -0.60
C GLU A 30 -25.99 -0.31 0.35
N GLU A 31 -26.38 -0.01 1.60
CA GLU A 31 -25.43 0.33 2.64
C GLU A 31 -24.48 -0.85 2.80
N PHE A 32 -23.18 -0.56 2.82
CA PHE A 32 -22.16 -1.59 3.00
C PHE A 32 -22.46 -2.43 4.25
N ASN A 33 -22.36 -3.74 4.10
CA ASN A 33 -22.57 -4.71 5.16
C ASN A 33 -21.42 -5.71 5.15
N GLU A 34 -20.73 -5.85 6.28
CA GLU A 34 -19.59 -6.79 6.42
C GLU A 34 -19.98 -8.24 6.11
N ALA A 35 -21.18 -8.68 6.46
CA ALA A 35 -21.63 -10.05 6.17
C ALA A 35 -21.87 -10.27 4.67
N HIS A 36 -22.36 -9.26 3.95
CA HIS A 36 -22.48 -9.33 2.49
C HIS A 36 -21.11 -9.33 1.82
N TRP A 37 -20.18 -8.51 2.31
CA TRP A 37 -18.79 -8.49 1.84
C TRP A 37 -18.11 -9.85 2.03
N GLU A 38 -18.19 -10.42 3.24
CA GLU A 38 -17.65 -11.75 3.55
C GLU A 38 -18.25 -12.84 2.67
N LYS A 39 -19.57 -12.78 2.43
CA LYS A 39 -20.23 -13.71 1.50
C LYS A 39 -19.68 -13.58 0.08
N ALA A 40 -19.60 -12.36 -0.46
CA ALA A 40 -19.07 -12.11 -1.80
C ALA A 40 -17.62 -12.62 -1.94
N ILE A 41 -16.80 -12.40 -0.92
CA ILE A 41 -15.43 -12.91 -0.85
C ILE A 41 -15.37 -14.44 -0.83
N SER A 42 -16.26 -15.09 -0.08
CA SER A 42 -16.30 -16.56 0.02
C SER A 42 -16.75 -17.24 -1.28
N GLU A 43 -17.54 -16.54 -2.10
CA GLU A 43 -18.12 -17.03 -3.36
C GLU A 43 -17.25 -16.72 -4.60
N LEU A 44 -16.08 -16.09 -4.42
CA LEU A 44 -15.18 -15.75 -5.52
C LEU A 44 -14.74 -16.98 -6.32
N ASP A 45 -14.87 -16.90 -7.65
CA ASP A 45 -14.26 -17.85 -8.57
C ASP A 45 -12.74 -17.63 -8.59
N ARG A 46 -12.02 -18.53 -7.94
CA ARG A 46 -10.56 -18.47 -7.78
C ARG A 46 -9.81 -18.73 -9.08
N SER A 47 -10.45 -19.31 -10.10
CA SER A 47 -9.81 -19.45 -11.41
C SER A 47 -9.49 -18.09 -12.03
N LEU A 48 -10.23 -17.05 -11.66
CA LEU A 48 -10.04 -15.68 -12.13
C LEU A 48 -8.77 -15.00 -11.59
N PHE A 49 -8.09 -15.59 -10.60
CA PHE A 49 -6.78 -15.11 -10.15
C PHE A 49 -5.67 -15.25 -11.20
N TYR A 50 -5.92 -16.04 -12.25
CA TYR A 50 -5.02 -16.23 -13.40
C TYR A 50 -5.59 -15.68 -14.70
N ALA A 51 -6.74 -15.00 -14.65
CA ALA A 51 -7.40 -14.49 -15.85
C ALA A 51 -6.69 -13.25 -16.42
N GLU A 52 -7.05 -12.91 -17.66
CA GLU A 52 -6.69 -11.63 -18.26
C GLU A 52 -7.24 -10.49 -17.39
N HIS A 53 -6.35 -9.56 -17.06
CA HIS A 53 -6.59 -8.49 -16.11
C HIS A 53 -6.21 -7.12 -16.69
N GLU A 54 -6.10 -7.04 -18.02
CA GLU A 54 -5.84 -5.82 -18.78
C GLU A 54 -6.85 -5.72 -19.93
N LYS A 55 -7.49 -4.56 -20.10
CA LYS A 55 -8.41 -4.30 -21.22
C LYS A 55 -8.34 -2.85 -21.64
N GLY A 56 -8.00 -2.60 -22.91
CA GLY A 56 -7.93 -1.25 -23.47
C GLY A 56 -6.87 -0.37 -22.80
N GLY A 57 -5.73 -0.95 -22.41
CA GLY A 57 -4.66 -0.25 -21.70
C GLY A 57 -5.00 0.15 -20.27
N ARG A 58 -5.95 -0.55 -19.64
CA ARG A 58 -6.28 -0.39 -18.23
C ARG A 58 -6.35 -1.74 -17.53
N PHE A 59 -5.80 -1.81 -16.33
CA PHE A 59 -5.82 -3.00 -15.48
C PHE A 59 -7.10 -3.06 -14.62
N TYR A 60 -7.50 -4.27 -14.23
CA TYR A 60 -8.64 -4.52 -13.36
C TYR A 60 -8.48 -5.86 -12.62
N ASN A 61 -9.16 -6.03 -11.49
CA ASN A 61 -9.20 -7.30 -10.78
C ASN A 61 -10.30 -8.19 -11.39
N PRO A 62 -9.98 -9.32 -12.08
CA PRO A 62 -10.99 -10.11 -12.78
C PRO A 62 -11.97 -10.81 -11.85
N TRP A 63 -11.49 -11.23 -10.66
CA TRP A 63 -12.31 -11.91 -9.66
C TRP A 63 -13.35 -10.99 -9.03
N MET A 64 -13.05 -9.69 -8.91
CA MET A 64 -13.93 -8.75 -8.25
C MET A 64 -13.65 -7.33 -8.73
N PRO A 65 -14.46 -6.81 -9.67
CA PRO A 65 -14.32 -5.45 -10.16
C PRO A 65 -14.53 -4.41 -9.05
N MET A 66 -13.82 -3.29 -9.17
CA MET A 66 -13.99 -2.17 -8.23
C MET A 66 -15.41 -1.60 -8.34
N PRO A 67 -16.13 -1.43 -7.22
CA PRO A 67 -17.39 -0.71 -7.21
C PRO A 67 -17.17 0.70 -7.77
N GLU A 68 -18.13 1.24 -8.51
CA GLU A 68 -18.03 2.62 -8.98
C GLU A 68 -17.94 3.57 -7.77
N LYS A 69 -16.76 4.15 -7.56
CA LYS A 69 -16.50 5.18 -6.56
C LYS A 69 -16.55 6.54 -7.26
N GLY A 70 -17.75 7.10 -7.35
CA GLY A 70 -17.94 8.45 -7.87
C GLY A 70 -17.42 9.53 -6.90
N PHE A 71 -17.24 10.75 -7.43
CA PHE A 71 -16.89 11.94 -6.64
C PHE A 71 -17.83 12.16 -5.44
N SER A 72 -19.11 11.81 -5.59
CA SER A 72 -20.13 11.89 -4.52
C SER A 72 -19.77 11.04 -3.29
N ARG A 73 -19.26 9.81 -3.48
CA ARG A 73 -18.86 8.92 -2.37
C ARG A 73 -17.65 9.46 -1.62
N MET A 74 -16.66 9.97 -2.35
CA MET A 74 -15.50 10.62 -1.72
C MET A 74 -15.93 11.83 -0.89
N LEU A 75 -16.84 12.65 -1.41
CA LEU A 75 -17.34 13.81 -0.67
C LEU A 75 -18.19 13.41 0.54
N LYS A 76 -19.06 12.40 0.40
CA LYS A 76 -19.84 11.83 1.51
C LYS A 76 -18.91 11.40 2.65
N TRP A 77 -17.81 10.72 2.33
CA TRP A 77 -16.82 10.34 3.33
C TRP A 77 -16.17 11.57 3.98
N ARG A 78 -15.73 12.56 3.20
CA ARG A 78 -15.09 13.78 3.74
C ARG A 78 -15.99 14.60 4.69
N LEU A 79 -17.30 14.49 4.53
CA LEU A 79 -18.30 15.19 5.33
C LEU A 79 -18.91 14.33 6.44
N ALA A 80 -18.64 13.02 6.46
CA ALA A 80 -19.17 12.11 7.47
C ALA A 80 -18.54 12.39 8.84
N ASP A 81 -19.33 12.16 9.89
CA ASP A 81 -18.82 12.20 11.25
C ASP A 81 -17.76 11.11 11.44
N LYS A 82 -16.66 11.49 12.08
CA LYS A 82 -15.60 10.56 12.39
C LYS A 82 -15.95 9.73 13.61
N PRO A 83 -15.58 8.45 13.65
CA PRO A 83 -15.71 7.65 14.86
C PRO A 83 -14.95 8.28 16.03
N ALA A 84 -15.47 8.11 17.23
CA ALA A 84 -14.72 8.42 18.44
C ALA A 84 -13.72 7.30 18.72
N TYR A 85 -12.50 7.68 19.12
CA TYR A 85 -11.43 6.77 19.48
C TYR A 85 -10.95 7.09 20.90
N ALA A 86 -10.42 6.09 21.60
CA ALA A 86 -9.84 6.26 22.91
C ALA A 86 -8.55 7.09 22.84
N GLU A 87 -8.15 7.69 23.97
CA GLU A 87 -7.02 8.63 24.02
C GLU A 87 -5.67 7.98 23.69
N ASP A 88 -5.49 6.73 24.10
CA ASP A 88 -4.33 5.90 23.78
C ASP A 88 -4.25 5.58 22.28
N GLU A 89 -5.39 5.27 21.65
CA GLU A 89 -5.47 5.03 20.19
C GLU A 89 -5.10 6.27 19.37
N LEU A 90 -5.49 7.46 19.84
CA LEU A 90 -5.23 8.73 19.15
C LEU A 90 -3.74 9.12 19.13
N ASN A 91 -3.02 8.76 20.19
CA ASN A 91 -1.67 9.22 20.46
C ASN A 91 -0.59 8.15 20.25
N HIS A 92 -0.97 6.88 20.10
CA HIS A 92 -0.01 5.83 19.79
C HIS A 92 0.63 6.06 18.42
N LEU A 93 1.95 6.08 18.41
CA LEU A 93 2.80 6.24 17.24
C LEU A 93 4.04 5.38 17.46
N PRO A 94 4.67 4.84 16.41
CA PRO A 94 5.92 4.11 16.56
C PRO A 94 7.04 5.05 17.01
N ASP A 95 7.96 4.51 17.79
CA ASP A 95 9.26 5.13 18.00
C ASP A 95 10.09 5.05 16.70
N VAL A 96 11.18 5.83 16.63
CA VAL A 96 12.08 5.84 15.46
C VAL A 96 13.53 5.79 15.91
N GLU A 97 14.18 4.70 15.57
CA GLU A 97 15.63 4.54 15.57
C GLU A 97 16.16 4.91 14.18
N ALA A 98 16.96 5.97 14.10
CA ALA A 98 17.50 6.42 12.81
C ALA A 98 18.48 5.38 12.23
N LEU A 99 18.19 4.94 11.01
CA LEU A 99 19.02 3.99 10.26
C LEU A 99 20.08 4.74 9.48
N THR A 100 21.36 4.44 9.75
CA THR A 100 22.49 5.09 9.08
C THR A 100 22.99 4.28 7.89
N ALA A 101 23.52 4.98 6.89
CA ALA A 101 24.25 4.39 5.78
C ALA A 101 25.44 3.58 6.26
N GLU A 102 26.09 3.96 7.37
CA GLU A 102 27.16 3.17 7.98
C GLU A 102 26.68 1.76 8.34
N TYR A 103 25.53 1.65 9.00
CA TYR A 103 24.95 0.35 9.36
C TYR A 103 24.49 -0.42 8.13
N ILE A 104 23.80 0.23 7.19
CA ILE A 104 23.36 -0.40 5.92
C ILE A 104 24.56 -0.90 5.11
N ASN A 105 25.68 -0.20 5.13
CA ASN A 105 26.91 -0.56 4.40
C ASN A 105 27.75 -1.64 5.11
N SER A 106 27.31 -2.12 6.26
CA SER A 106 27.95 -3.23 6.96
C SER A 106 27.73 -4.57 6.21
N ASN A 107 28.33 -5.64 6.75
CA ASN A 107 28.16 -7.00 6.25
C ASN A 107 26.94 -7.72 6.85
N ASP A 108 26.16 -7.05 7.70
CA ASP A 108 24.99 -7.65 8.33
C ASP A 108 23.89 -7.92 7.29
N ASN A 109 23.19 -9.04 7.48
CA ASN A 109 21.94 -9.34 6.78
C ASN A 109 20.77 -9.04 7.70
N PHE A 110 19.84 -8.21 7.25
CA PHE A 110 18.71 -7.80 8.07
C PHE A 110 17.51 -7.32 7.25
N ILE A 111 16.36 -7.26 7.90
CA ILE A 111 15.16 -6.56 7.44
C ILE A 111 14.82 -5.50 8.47
N THR A 112 14.35 -4.35 8.01
CA THR A 112 13.84 -3.29 8.88
C THR A 112 12.66 -2.57 8.25
N TRP A 113 11.77 -2.09 9.11
CA TRP A 113 10.65 -1.25 8.71
C TRP A 113 11.06 0.22 8.80
N LEU A 114 10.92 0.97 7.71
CA LEU A 114 11.29 2.38 7.67
C LEU A 114 10.13 3.31 8.04
N GLY A 115 8.94 2.76 8.28
CA GLY A 115 7.70 3.50 8.50
C GLY A 115 6.73 3.38 7.32
N HIS A 116 5.43 3.46 7.59
CA HIS A 116 4.36 3.30 6.60
C HIS A 116 4.41 1.93 5.92
N ALA A 117 4.51 1.87 4.59
CA ALA A 117 4.71 0.64 3.80
C ALA A 117 6.19 0.37 3.46
N SER A 118 7.10 1.26 3.85
CA SER A 118 8.51 1.17 3.45
C SER A 118 9.26 0.11 4.23
N VAL A 119 9.87 -0.84 3.52
CA VAL A 119 10.67 -1.93 4.10
C VAL A 119 12.03 -1.98 3.41
N LEU A 120 13.10 -2.17 4.19
CA LEU A 120 14.45 -2.37 3.67
C LEU A 120 14.95 -3.76 4.03
N LEU A 121 15.40 -4.51 3.04
CA LEU A 121 16.09 -5.79 3.16
C LEU A 121 17.55 -5.63 2.73
N LYS A 122 18.46 -5.89 3.65
CA LYS A 122 19.90 -6.05 3.37
C LYS A 122 20.23 -7.54 3.36
N ILE A 123 20.72 -8.05 2.23
CA ILE A 123 21.10 -9.46 2.10
C ILE A 123 22.25 -9.60 1.12
N SER A 124 23.27 -10.39 1.46
CA SER A 124 24.38 -10.76 0.55
C SER A 124 25.01 -9.55 -0.14
N GLY A 125 25.32 -8.50 0.63
CA GLY A 125 25.95 -7.29 0.08
C GLY A 125 25.01 -6.35 -0.70
N ARG A 126 23.72 -6.66 -0.84
CA ARG A 126 22.74 -5.90 -1.64
C ARG A 126 21.61 -5.33 -0.80
N VAL A 127 20.98 -4.27 -1.31
CA VAL A 127 19.85 -3.59 -0.66
C VAL A 127 18.62 -3.68 -1.55
N TYR A 128 17.52 -4.15 -0.98
CA TYR A 128 16.20 -4.18 -1.60
C TYR A 128 15.28 -3.27 -0.79
N MET A 129 14.65 -2.29 -1.44
CA MET A 129 13.72 -1.36 -0.80
C MET A 129 12.32 -1.53 -1.40
N PHE A 130 11.34 -1.77 -0.55
CA PHE A 130 9.94 -1.86 -0.95
C PHE A 130 9.25 -0.54 -0.62
N ASP A 131 8.60 0.06 -1.61
CA ASP A 131 7.80 1.30 -1.48
C ASP A 131 8.49 2.40 -0.63
N PRO A 132 9.73 2.83 -0.97
CA PRO A 132 10.49 3.75 -0.13
C PRO A 132 9.88 5.17 -0.12
N VAL A 133 9.51 5.64 1.07
CA VAL A 133 9.00 7.00 1.32
C VAL A 133 9.67 7.58 2.57
N PHE A 134 10.63 8.47 2.36
CA PHE A 134 11.48 9.00 3.43
C PHE A 134 10.92 10.29 4.07
N GLY A 135 10.15 11.08 3.33
CA GLY A 135 9.66 12.38 3.81
C GLY A 135 8.17 12.62 3.66
N GLU A 136 7.79 13.90 3.68
CA GLU A 136 6.43 14.35 3.42
C GLU A 136 6.12 14.28 1.92
N ILE A 137 4.88 13.96 1.58
CA ILE A 137 4.44 13.86 0.19
C ILE A 137 3.50 15.03 -0.13
N PRO A 138 3.78 15.82 -1.18
CA PRO A 138 2.90 16.90 -1.60
C PRO A 138 1.47 16.40 -1.83
N PHE A 139 0.48 17.20 -1.44
CA PHE A 139 -0.96 16.90 -1.59
C PHE A 139 -1.50 15.71 -0.78
N VAL A 140 -0.64 14.97 -0.09
CA VAL A 140 -1.02 13.95 0.92
C VAL A 140 -1.14 14.62 2.29
N LYS A 141 -1.74 13.93 3.26
CA LYS A 141 -1.74 14.37 4.66
C LYS A 141 -0.32 14.47 5.20
N LYS A 142 -0.11 15.40 6.14
CA LYS A 142 1.17 15.56 6.84
C LYS A 142 1.61 14.23 7.48
N ARG A 143 2.88 13.88 7.29
CA ARG A 143 3.49 12.72 7.94
C ARG A 143 3.59 12.97 9.45
N ARG A 144 3.13 12.04 10.28
CA ARG A 144 3.13 12.15 11.75
C ARG A 144 4.44 11.70 12.39
N VAL A 145 5.08 10.69 11.81
CA VAL A 145 6.35 10.12 12.29
C VAL A 145 7.33 10.05 11.14
N GLN A 146 8.55 10.55 11.33
CA GLN A 146 9.59 10.54 10.30
C GLN A 146 9.97 9.12 9.87
N SER A 147 10.48 8.96 8.65
CA SER A 147 11.08 7.70 8.22
C SER A 147 12.32 7.40 9.05
N ALA A 148 12.59 6.12 9.28
CA ALA A 148 13.84 5.69 9.92
C ALA A 148 15.07 5.99 9.05
N LEU A 149 14.91 6.01 7.73
CA LEU A 149 15.96 6.38 6.79
C LEU A 149 15.68 7.78 6.23
N SER A 150 16.67 8.68 6.33
CA SER A 150 16.61 10.03 5.74
C SER A 150 17.10 10.03 4.29
N TYR A 151 16.83 11.11 3.55
CA TYR A 151 17.33 11.29 2.19
C TYR A 151 18.87 11.27 2.12
N GLU A 152 19.52 11.92 3.07
CA GLU A 152 20.97 12.06 3.15
C GLU A 152 21.64 10.70 3.37
N GLU A 153 21.10 9.89 4.30
CA GLU A 153 21.61 8.55 4.56
C GLU A 153 21.31 7.60 3.39
N ALA A 154 20.13 7.71 2.75
CA ALA A 154 19.78 6.90 1.59
C ALA A 154 20.76 7.09 0.41
N LEU A 155 21.19 8.33 0.14
CA LEU A 155 22.18 8.66 -0.89
C LEU A 155 23.57 8.06 -0.64
N LEU A 156 23.91 7.77 0.62
CA LEU A 156 25.22 7.26 1.03
C LEU A 156 25.29 5.72 1.05
N ILE A 157 24.21 5.05 0.69
CA ILE A 157 24.19 3.58 0.56
C ILE A 157 25.12 3.17 -0.59
N LYS A 158 25.97 2.20 -0.30
CA LYS A 158 26.95 1.61 -1.21
C LYS A 158 26.44 0.27 -1.72
N GLY A 159 26.93 -0.12 -2.89
CA GLY A 159 26.57 -1.39 -3.52
C GLY A 159 25.30 -1.28 -4.37
N GLU A 160 24.73 -2.43 -4.72
CA GLU A 160 23.55 -2.50 -5.57
C GLU A 160 22.28 -2.25 -4.74
N VAL A 161 21.52 -1.23 -5.13
CA VAL A 161 20.19 -0.92 -4.60
C VAL A 161 19.14 -1.28 -5.66
N THR A 162 18.15 -2.06 -5.27
CA THR A 162 16.97 -2.37 -6.08
C THR A 162 15.71 -1.93 -5.35
N VAL A 163 14.92 -1.07 -5.98
CA VAL A 163 13.61 -0.65 -5.49
C VAL A 163 12.54 -1.54 -6.09
N LEU A 164 11.61 -2.00 -5.25
CA LEU A 164 10.41 -2.75 -5.64
C LEU A 164 9.18 -1.91 -5.30
N LEU A 165 8.36 -1.59 -6.31
CA LEU A 165 7.16 -0.79 -6.13
C LEU A 165 5.91 -1.64 -6.27
N THR A 166 5.05 -1.66 -5.25
CA THR A 166 3.82 -2.45 -5.26
C THR A 166 2.78 -1.84 -6.20
N HIS A 167 2.69 -0.51 -6.23
CA HIS A 167 1.79 0.26 -7.08
C HIS A 167 2.21 1.73 -7.13
N ASN A 168 1.41 2.58 -7.79
CA ASN A 168 1.80 3.94 -8.12
C ASN A 168 1.25 5.03 -7.18
N HIS A 169 0.54 4.72 -6.10
CA HIS A 169 0.01 5.77 -5.23
C HIS A 169 1.14 6.57 -4.57
N TYR A 170 0.83 7.81 -4.23
CA TYR A 170 1.80 8.78 -3.73
C TYR A 170 2.52 8.33 -2.44
N ASP A 171 1.85 7.59 -1.58
CA ASP A 171 2.38 7.05 -0.32
C ASP A 171 3.17 5.74 -0.45
N HIS A 172 3.32 5.23 -1.69
CA HIS A 172 4.17 4.07 -2.02
C HIS A 172 5.23 4.43 -3.07
N LEU A 173 4.95 5.42 -3.91
CA LEU A 173 5.84 5.97 -4.93
C LEU A 173 5.98 7.47 -4.69
N ASP A 174 6.94 7.84 -3.84
CA ASP A 174 7.32 9.23 -3.60
C ASP A 174 8.50 9.64 -4.49
N THR A 175 8.25 10.60 -5.38
CA THR A 175 9.24 11.08 -6.35
C THR A 175 10.50 11.59 -5.66
N THR A 176 10.37 12.36 -4.57
CA THR A 176 11.53 12.92 -3.83
C THR A 176 12.41 11.80 -3.26
N SER A 177 11.80 10.77 -2.69
CA SER A 177 12.51 9.60 -2.18
C SER A 177 13.26 8.88 -3.28
N LEU A 178 12.64 8.68 -4.44
CA LEU A 178 13.30 8.00 -5.57
C LEU A 178 14.45 8.82 -6.17
N GLU A 179 14.34 10.15 -6.21
CA GLU A 179 15.43 11.04 -6.66
C GLU A 179 16.64 11.01 -5.72
N ASN A 180 16.40 10.79 -4.42
CA ASN A 180 17.44 10.76 -3.37
C ASN A 180 17.96 9.34 -3.07
N LEU A 181 17.99 8.47 -4.08
CA LEU A 181 18.64 7.15 -4.01
C LEU A 181 19.95 7.15 -4.81
N PRO A 182 20.92 6.26 -4.47
CA PRO A 182 22.20 6.19 -5.16
C PRO A 182 22.09 6.09 -6.69
N ALA A 183 23.08 6.61 -7.41
CA ALA A 183 23.17 6.43 -8.85
C ALA A 183 23.27 4.92 -9.20
N GLY A 184 22.63 4.52 -10.29
CA GLY A 184 22.57 3.11 -10.70
C GLY A 184 21.57 2.25 -9.90
N THR A 185 20.72 2.86 -9.06
CA THR A 185 19.56 2.18 -8.46
C THR A 185 18.68 1.58 -9.55
N LYS A 186 18.33 0.30 -9.39
CA LYS A 186 17.45 -0.45 -10.30
C LYS A 186 16.02 -0.46 -9.77
N PHE A 187 15.05 -0.61 -10.65
CA PHE A 187 13.63 -0.61 -10.29
C PHE A 187 12.94 -1.85 -10.83
N ILE A 188 12.18 -2.53 -9.97
CA ILE A 188 11.24 -3.58 -10.32
C ILE A 188 9.85 -3.04 -10.00
N VAL A 189 9.02 -2.91 -11.02
CA VAL A 189 7.73 -2.20 -10.92
C VAL A 189 6.61 -3.00 -11.57
N PRO A 190 5.35 -2.71 -11.25
CA PRO A 190 4.22 -3.33 -11.92
C PRO A 190 4.19 -2.88 -13.38
N LYS A 191 3.69 -3.75 -14.26
CA LYS A 191 3.47 -3.46 -15.68
C LYS A 191 2.72 -2.14 -15.90
N GLY A 192 3.17 -1.33 -16.84
CA GLY A 192 2.62 0.00 -17.15
C GLY A 192 3.15 1.14 -16.28
N LEU A 193 4.11 0.89 -15.38
CA LEU A 193 4.69 1.91 -14.49
C LEU A 193 6.09 2.39 -14.91
N ALA A 194 6.75 1.72 -15.86
CA ALA A 194 8.14 2.05 -16.19
C ALA A 194 8.33 3.49 -16.68
N SER A 195 7.41 4.01 -17.49
CA SER A 195 7.50 5.40 -17.98
C SER A 195 7.51 6.41 -16.84
N THR A 196 6.71 6.18 -15.79
CA THR A 196 6.69 7.07 -14.60
C THR A 196 8.03 7.10 -13.90
N ILE A 197 8.74 5.97 -13.81
CA ILE A 197 10.08 5.93 -13.20
C ILE A 197 11.08 6.67 -14.07
N LEU A 198 11.04 6.47 -15.38
CA LEU A 198 11.94 7.13 -16.33
C LEU A 198 11.69 8.64 -16.43
N ASP A 199 10.46 9.10 -16.17
CA ASP A 199 10.14 10.52 -16.04
C ASP A 199 10.73 11.15 -14.76
N ILE A 200 10.98 10.35 -13.73
CA ILE A 200 11.57 10.80 -12.45
C ILE A 200 13.10 10.80 -12.54
N ARG A 201 13.69 9.72 -13.05
CA ARG A 201 15.16 9.57 -13.15
C ARG A 201 15.57 8.55 -14.19
N GLU A 202 16.79 8.73 -14.70
CA GLU A 202 17.46 7.69 -15.49
C GLU A 202 17.76 6.48 -14.59
N ALA A 203 17.25 5.31 -14.99
CA ALA A 203 17.44 4.06 -14.28
C ALA A 203 17.16 2.84 -15.17
N GLU A 204 17.66 1.69 -14.75
CA GLU A 204 17.22 0.40 -15.28
C GLU A 204 15.87 0.04 -14.61
N VAL A 205 14.84 -0.16 -15.44
CA VAL A 205 13.48 -0.47 -14.97
C VAL A 205 13.00 -1.78 -15.57
N ARG A 206 12.57 -2.69 -14.70
CA ARG A 206 11.97 -3.96 -15.06
C ARG A 206 10.50 -3.96 -14.65
N GLU A 207 9.63 -4.10 -15.63
CA GLU A 207 8.21 -4.33 -15.38
C GLU A 207 7.94 -5.80 -15.11
N MET A 208 7.01 -6.07 -14.19
CA MET A 208 6.51 -7.41 -13.89
C MET A 208 4.99 -7.44 -13.94
N ASP A 209 4.48 -8.51 -14.53
CA ASP A 209 3.07 -8.88 -14.52
C ASP A 209 2.79 -9.85 -13.36
N TRP A 210 1.52 -10.05 -12.99
CA TRP A 210 1.14 -11.00 -11.95
C TRP A 210 1.62 -12.40 -12.27
N TRP A 211 2.12 -13.09 -11.24
CA TRP A 211 2.70 -14.42 -11.28
C TRP A 211 4.01 -14.54 -12.05
N GLU A 212 4.55 -13.44 -12.58
CA GLU A 212 5.89 -13.45 -13.12
C GLU A 212 6.93 -13.60 -12.00
N GLU A 213 7.97 -14.36 -12.32
CA GLU A 213 9.10 -14.61 -11.44
C GLU A 213 10.37 -14.12 -12.15
N LEU A 214 11.25 -13.50 -11.38
CA LEU A 214 12.55 -13.03 -11.83
C LEU A 214 13.61 -13.56 -10.87
N ASN A 215 14.73 -14.03 -11.41
CA ASN A 215 15.89 -14.39 -10.60
C ASN A 215 16.97 -13.34 -10.81
N ILE A 216 17.31 -12.60 -9.76
CA ILE A 216 18.44 -11.65 -9.77
C ILE A 216 19.37 -12.03 -8.64
N ASN A 217 20.65 -12.26 -8.94
CA ASN A 217 21.66 -12.55 -7.93
C ASN A 217 21.28 -13.72 -7.01
N GLU A 218 20.78 -14.82 -7.58
CA GLU A 218 20.32 -16.01 -6.85
C GLU A 218 19.09 -15.79 -5.94
N ILE A 219 18.52 -14.58 -5.95
CA ILE A 219 17.28 -14.24 -5.25
C ILE A 219 16.13 -14.31 -6.25
N LYS A 220 15.11 -15.09 -5.89
CA LYS A 220 13.86 -15.12 -6.64
C LYS A 220 12.95 -14.01 -6.14
N ILE A 221 12.43 -13.22 -7.07
CA ILE A 221 11.42 -12.19 -6.84
C ILE A 221 10.19 -12.57 -7.65
N ALA A 222 9.04 -12.67 -7.00
CA ALA A 222 7.76 -12.86 -7.68
C ALA A 222 6.87 -11.65 -7.46
N PHE A 223 6.22 -11.19 -8.53
CA PHE A 223 5.17 -10.18 -8.44
C PHE A 223 3.81 -10.89 -8.43
N LEU A 224 2.99 -10.62 -7.42
CA LEU A 224 1.82 -11.43 -7.09
C LEU A 224 0.55 -10.56 -7.05
N PRO A 225 -0.65 -11.13 -7.32
CA PRO A 225 -1.87 -10.34 -7.34
C PRO A 225 -2.24 -9.75 -5.97
N SER A 226 -2.87 -8.58 -6.00
CA SER A 226 -3.48 -7.90 -4.85
C SER A 226 -4.82 -7.29 -5.28
N GLN A 227 -5.74 -7.09 -4.33
CA GLN A 227 -7.03 -6.45 -4.56
C GLN A 227 -6.90 -4.94 -4.33
N HIS A 228 -6.42 -4.21 -5.34
CA HIS A 228 -6.25 -2.75 -5.27
C HIS A 228 -6.53 -2.08 -6.61
N TRP A 229 -5.97 -0.89 -6.82
CA TRP A 229 -6.09 -0.04 -8.00
C TRP A 229 -4.87 0.90 -8.08
N SER A 230 -4.76 1.68 -9.16
CA SER A 230 -3.65 2.63 -9.34
C SER A 230 -4.13 3.97 -9.89
N LYS A 231 -3.52 5.07 -9.45
CA LYS A 231 -3.76 6.44 -9.96
C LYS A 231 -2.76 7.44 -9.36
N ARG A 232 -2.19 8.30 -10.20
CA ARG A 232 -1.45 9.50 -9.76
C ARG A 232 -2.03 10.78 -10.34
N GLY A 233 -2.38 10.75 -11.62
CA GLY A 233 -2.95 11.87 -12.35
C GLY A 233 -4.48 11.86 -12.44
N LEU A 234 -5.00 12.74 -13.29
CA LEU A 234 -6.44 12.87 -13.52
C LEU A 234 -7.00 11.80 -14.48
N PHE A 235 -6.18 11.28 -15.40
CA PHE A 235 -6.63 10.44 -16.52
C PHE A 235 -5.95 9.06 -16.60
N ASP A 236 -5.14 8.72 -15.60
CA ASP A 236 -4.26 7.55 -15.57
C ASP A 236 -4.78 6.41 -14.69
N THR A 237 -6.02 6.48 -14.21
CA THR A 237 -6.60 5.45 -13.34
C THR A 237 -6.43 4.05 -13.95
N ASN A 238 -5.75 3.17 -13.23
CA ASN A 238 -5.45 1.79 -13.63
C ASN A 238 -4.64 1.68 -14.93
N ARG A 239 -3.84 2.68 -15.31
CA ARG A 239 -2.91 2.55 -16.46
C ARG A 239 -1.62 1.78 -16.12
N SER A 240 -1.32 1.63 -14.83
CA SER A 240 -0.31 0.70 -14.33
C SER A 240 -0.95 -0.36 -13.45
N LEU A 241 -0.34 -1.53 -13.36
CA LEU A 241 -0.75 -2.61 -12.48
C LEU A 241 -0.42 -2.27 -11.01
N TRP A 242 -0.89 -3.12 -10.10
CA TRP A 242 -0.63 -3.11 -8.65
C TRP A 242 -0.45 -4.55 -8.18
N GLY A 243 0.18 -4.77 -7.03
CA GLY A 243 0.37 -6.14 -6.55
C GLY A 243 1.14 -6.22 -5.24
N SER A 244 1.57 -7.44 -4.95
CA SER A 244 2.42 -7.80 -3.82
C SER A 244 3.74 -8.38 -4.32
N PHE A 245 4.74 -8.43 -3.45
CA PHE A 245 6.01 -9.09 -3.76
C PHE A 245 6.26 -10.26 -2.83
N LEU A 246 6.85 -11.31 -3.39
CA LEU A 246 7.55 -12.33 -2.65
C LEU A 246 9.03 -12.28 -3.02
N ILE A 247 9.90 -12.26 -2.02
CA ILE A 247 11.34 -12.39 -2.20
C ILE A 247 11.82 -13.66 -1.47
N ASP A 248 12.48 -14.54 -2.21
CA ASP A 248 13.08 -15.76 -1.71
C ASP A 248 14.60 -15.68 -1.88
N THR A 249 15.30 -15.53 -0.76
CA THR A 249 16.75 -15.38 -0.70
C THR A 249 17.47 -16.73 -0.67
N GLY A 250 16.74 -17.85 -0.79
CA GLY A 250 17.24 -19.20 -0.55
C GLY A 250 17.34 -19.56 0.94
N SER A 251 17.58 -18.59 1.81
CA SER A 251 17.60 -18.75 3.26
C SER A 251 16.31 -18.28 3.95
N LYS A 252 15.66 -17.25 3.40
CA LYS A 252 14.45 -16.64 3.94
C LYS A 252 13.48 -16.32 2.82
N LYS A 253 12.19 -16.45 3.12
CA LYS A 253 11.11 -16.05 2.22
C LYS A 253 10.28 -14.95 2.87
N ILE A 254 10.21 -13.80 2.22
CA ILE A 254 9.57 -12.60 2.74
C ILE A 254 8.47 -12.20 1.77
N PHE A 255 7.28 -11.95 2.29
CA PHE A 255 6.13 -11.49 1.53
C PHE A 255 5.76 -10.07 1.94
N ILE A 256 5.58 -9.17 0.98
CA ILE A 256 5.12 -7.80 1.17
C ILE A 256 3.81 -7.63 0.41
N CYS A 257 2.68 -7.46 1.11
CA CYS A 257 1.37 -7.51 0.46
C CYS A 257 1.02 -6.24 -0.35
N GLY A 258 1.71 -5.12 -0.10
CA GLY A 258 1.29 -3.81 -0.58
C GLY A 258 -0.06 -3.39 -0.02
N ASP A 259 -0.73 -2.46 -0.68
CA ASP A 259 -2.11 -2.13 -0.37
C ASP A 259 -3.04 -3.15 -1.02
N THR A 260 -3.98 -3.67 -0.24
CA THR A 260 -4.93 -4.66 -0.73
C THR A 260 -6.15 -4.77 0.18
N GLY A 261 -7.33 -4.91 -0.43
CA GLY A 261 -8.49 -5.51 0.21
C GLY A 261 -8.25 -7.00 0.44
N TYR A 262 -8.99 -7.61 1.35
CA TYR A 262 -8.87 -9.06 1.55
C TYR A 262 -9.54 -9.84 0.44
N THR A 263 -8.86 -10.86 -0.05
CA THR A 263 -9.42 -11.90 -0.92
C THR A 263 -8.76 -13.25 -0.61
N PRO A 264 -9.34 -14.38 -1.06
CA PRO A 264 -8.75 -15.71 -0.88
C PRO A 264 -7.45 -15.91 -1.68
N ILE A 265 -6.95 -14.90 -2.40
CA ILE A 265 -5.68 -14.95 -3.14
C ILE A 265 -4.50 -15.34 -2.24
N TYR A 266 -4.54 -14.92 -0.97
CA TYR A 266 -3.52 -15.25 0.01
C TYR A 266 -3.33 -16.76 0.18
N LYS A 267 -4.44 -17.52 0.15
CA LYS A 267 -4.39 -18.98 0.21
C LYS A 267 -3.69 -19.56 -1.03
N GLU A 268 -4.01 -19.04 -2.21
CA GLU A 268 -3.39 -19.52 -3.46
C GLU A 268 -1.90 -19.16 -3.53
N ILE A 269 -1.51 -17.98 -3.03
CA ILE A 269 -0.12 -17.58 -2.86
C ILE A 269 0.59 -18.54 -1.88
N GLY A 270 0.00 -18.81 -0.71
CA GLY A 270 0.58 -19.71 0.28
C GLY A 270 0.75 -21.15 -0.21
N LEU A 271 -0.18 -21.64 -1.04
CA LEU A 271 -0.07 -22.96 -1.69
C LEU A 271 1.07 -23.00 -2.72
N ARG A 272 1.27 -21.92 -3.49
CA ARG A 272 2.34 -21.85 -4.49
C ARG A 272 3.72 -21.60 -3.88
N TYR A 273 3.77 -20.85 -2.78
CA TYR A 273 5.01 -20.42 -2.14
C TYR A 273 5.03 -20.81 -0.65
N PRO A 274 5.14 -22.12 -0.33
CA PRO A 274 5.11 -22.57 1.05
C PRO A 274 6.35 -22.09 1.83
N GLY A 275 6.19 -21.99 3.15
CA GLY A 275 7.28 -21.65 4.06
C GLY A 275 7.73 -20.20 3.95
N ILE A 276 6.78 -19.26 3.99
CA ILE A 276 7.06 -17.83 4.13
C ILE A 276 7.50 -17.57 5.58
N ASP A 277 8.67 -16.95 5.78
CA ASP A 277 9.19 -16.65 7.11
C ASP A 277 8.56 -15.37 7.68
N TYR A 278 8.50 -14.32 6.87
CA TYR A 278 7.97 -13.02 7.27
C TYR A 278 6.93 -12.55 6.26
N ALA A 279 5.77 -12.11 6.76
CA ALA A 279 4.72 -11.49 5.96
C ALA A 279 4.44 -10.10 6.51
N PHE A 280 4.77 -9.09 5.71
CA PHE A 280 4.46 -7.69 5.95
C PHE A 280 3.05 -7.42 5.41
N MET A 281 2.11 -7.19 6.31
CA MET A 281 0.68 -7.10 6.03
C MET A 281 0.19 -5.66 6.27
N SER A 282 -0.43 -5.03 5.28
CA SER A 282 -1.07 -3.73 5.44
C SER A 282 -2.29 -3.86 6.37
N THR A 283 -2.33 -3.02 7.40
CA THR A 283 -3.41 -3.05 8.41
C THR A 283 -4.06 -1.67 8.62
N GLY A 284 -3.50 -0.61 8.03
CA GLY A 284 -4.05 0.75 8.09
C GLY A 284 -4.88 1.13 6.86
N ALA A 285 -5.39 2.36 6.90
CA ALA A 285 -6.34 2.94 5.94
C ALA A 285 -7.63 2.12 5.75
N SER A 286 -8.10 1.46 6.81
CA SER A 286 -9.23 0.52 6.75
C SER A 286 -10.58 1.17 7.09
N GLN A 287 -10.60 2.37 7.69
CA GLN A 287 -11.83 3.10 8.01
C GLN A 287 -12.08 4.29 7.08
N PRO A 288 -13.36 4.58 6.77
CA PRO A 288 -14.54 3.84 7.17
C PRO A 288 -14.74 2.62 6.28
N ARG A 289 -15.15 1.49 6.87
CA ARG A 289 -15.28 0.21 6.15
C ARG A 289 -16.09 0.30 4.87
N TRP A 290 -17.22 1.00 4.89
CA TRP A 290 -18.09 1.16 3.70
C TRP A 290 -17.39 1.77 2.48
N PHE A 291 -16.34 2.56 2.69
CA PHE A 291 -15.56 3.17 1.63
C PHE A 291 -14.27 2.41 1.34
N MET A 292 -13.62 1.88 2.37
CA MET A 292 -12.27 1.32 2.26
C MET A 292 -12.22 -0.17 1.90
N TYR A 293 -13.25 -0.95 2.25
CA TYR A 293 -13.24 -2.43 2.22
C TYR A 293 -12.65 -3.08 0.97
N TYR A 294 -12.92 -2.50 -0.20
CA TYR A 294 -12.46 -3.05 -1.47
C TYR A 294 -10.93 -3.00 -1.60
N ALA A 295 -10.31 -1.91 -1.16
CA ALA A 295 -8.91 -1.58 -1.44
C ALA A 295 -7.99 -1.76 -0.22
N HIS A 296 -8.56 -1.76 0.99
CA HIS A 296 -7.81 -1.92 2.23
C HIS A 296 -8.52 -2.92 3.14
N GLN A 297 -7.78 -3.95 3.52
CA GLN A 297 -8.15 -4.90 4.55
C GLN A 297 -8.12 -4.27 5.94
N ASN A 298 -9.03 -4.67 6.82
CA ASN A 298 -8.93 -4.38 8.25
C ASN A 298 -7.99 -5.39 8.95
N GLU A 299 -7.79 -5.26 10.26
CA GLU A 299 -6.84 -6.11 10.99
C GLU A 299 -7.27 -7.59 10.98
N SER A 300 -8.58 -7.87 11.02
CA SER A 300 -9.10 -9.24 11.08
C SER A 300 -8.94 -9.96 9.74
N GLU A 301 -9.20 -9.23 8.67
CA GLU A 301 -8.93 -9.62 7.29
C GLU A 301 -7.42 -9.83 7.05
N ALA A 302 -6.55 -8.95 7.53
CA ALA A 302 -5.10 -9.10 7.43
C ALA A 302 -4.57 -10.32 8.20
N ILE A 303 -5.06 -10.56 9.43
CA ILE A 303 -4.72 -11.75 10.23
C ILE A 303 -5.19 -13.03 9.52
N ARG A 304 -6.37 -13.01 8.89
CA ARG A 304 -6.88 -14.13 8.09
C ARG A 304 -5.99 -14.40 6.88
N GLY A 305 -5.66 -13.37 6.11
CA GLY A 305 -4.74 -13.47 4.96
C GLY A 305 -3.37 -14.00 5.36
N PHE A 306 -2.80 -13.50 6.46
CA PHE A 306 -1.55 -14.00 7.03
C PHE A 306 -1.59 -15.51 7.34
N LYS A 307 -2.67 -15.99 7.97
CA LYS A 307 -2.85 -17.41 8.26
C LYS A 307 -2.99 -18.24 6.99
N GLU A 308 -3.72 -17.75 6.00
CA GLU A 308 -3.93 -18.42 4.71
C GLU A 308 -2.65 -18.49 3.86
N LEU A 309 -1.76 -17.50 3.98
CA LEU A 309 -0.41 -17.55 3.41
C LEU A 309 0.46 -18.67 4.01
N GLY A 310 0.15 -19.13 5.23
CA GLY A 310 0.98 -20.08 5.96
C GLY A 310 2.34 -19.50 6.38
N ALA A 311 2.40 -18.18 6.59
CA ALA A 311 3.62 -17.49 7.01
C ALA A 311 3.91 -17.67 8.51
N LYS A 312 5.18 -17.62 8.90
CA LYS A 312 5.61 -17.85 10.30
C LYS A 312 5.46 -16.63 11.20
N LYS A 313 5.72 -15.43 10.67
CA LYS A 313 5.67 -14.16 11.41
C LYS A 313 4.91 -13.10 10.63
N MET A 314 3.95 -12.46 11.29
CA MET A 314 3.19 -11.33 10.77
C MET A 314 3.82 -10.03 11.28
N ILE A 315 4.05 -9.08 10.37
CA ILE A 315 4.53 -7.73 10.67
C ILE A 315 3.53 -6.73 10.06
N PRO A 316 2.84 -5.89 10.84
CA PRO A 316 1.90 -4.93 10.30
C PRO A 316 2.62 -3.73 9.69
N ILE A 317 2.18 -3.28 8.52
CA ILE A 317 2.63 -2.09 7.80
C ILE A 317 1.45 -1.18 7.43
N HIS A 318 1.71 -0.05 6.76
CA HIS A 318 0.73 0.97 6.38
C HIS A 318 0.12 1.73 7.57
N TRP A 319 0.88 1.85 8.66
CA TRP A 319 0.47 2.55 9.88
C TRP A 319 1.57 3.49 10.37
N GLY A 320 1.28 4.27 11.42
CA GLY A 320 2.26 5.11 12.12
C GLY A 320 2.68 6.40 11.41
N SER A 321 2.50 6.51 10.09
CA SER A 321 3.04 7.62 9.28
C SER A 321 1.99 8.60 8.75
N PHE A 322 0.98 8.15 8.01
CA PHE A 322 0.01 9.03 7.34
C PHE A 322 -1.43 8.75 7.80
N ALA A 323 -2.25 9.80 7.93
CA ALA A 323 -3.68 9.66 8.23
C ALA A 323 -4.50 9.49 6.95
N LEU A 324 -4.52 8.26 6.41
CA LEU A 324 -5.14 7.94 5.12
C LEU A 324 -6.58 7.43 5.23
N GLY A 325 -6.95 6.90 6.40
CA GLY A 325 -8.33 6.57 6.77
C GLY A 325 -8.92 7.50 7.82
N ASP A 326 -10.05 7.09 8.40
CA ASP A 326 -10.68 7.78 9.54
C ASP A 326 -10.18 7.30 10.89
N GLU A 327 -9.46 6.18 10.94
CA GLU A 327 -8.80 5.70 12.13
C GLU A 327 -7.54 6.51 12.50
N PRO A 328 -7.17 6.55 13.78
CA PRO A 328 -5.89 7.10 14.21
C PRO A 328 -4.73 6.36 13.55
N THR A 329 -3.65 7.09 13.28
CA THR A 329 -2.48 6.55 12.57
C THR A 329 -1.81 5.37 13.30
N GLY A 330 -1.89 5.31 14.63
CA GLY A 330 -1.41 4.19 15.45
C GLY A 330 -2.36 3.00 15.59
N TYR A 331 -3.63 3.18 15.22
CA TYR A 331 -4.73 2.27 15.55
C TYR A 331 -4.45 0.83 15.10
N ALA A 332 -4.02 0.68 13.84
CA ALA A 332 -3.85 -0.61 13.21
C ALA A 332 -2.87 -1.54 13.95
N ALA A 333 -1.76 -0.99 14.47
CA ALA A 333 -0.77 -1.80 15.21
C ALA A 333 -1.31 -2.31 16.55
N ILE A 334 -1.93 -1.43 17.34
CA ILE A 334 -2.53 -1.80 18.63
C ILE A 334 -3.60 -2.87 18.42
N HIS A 335 -4.53 -2.64 17.49
CA HIS A 335 -5.66 -3.54 17.27
C HIS A 335 -5.23 -4.87 16.68
N THR A 336 -4.26 -4.88 15.77
CA THR A 336 -3.68 -6.13 15.24
C THR A 336 -3.00 -6.91 16.36
N LYS A 337 -2.19 -6.26 17.20
CA LYS A 337 -1.49 -6.90 18.32
C LYS A 337 -2.46 -7.45 19.37
N ASN A 338 -3.53 -6.72 19.68
CA ASN A 338 -4.56 -7.17 20.60
C ASN A 338 -5.34 -8.38 20.07
N LYS A 339 -5.68 -8.40 18.78
CA LYS A 339 -6.40 -9.51 18.13
C LYS A 339 -5.49 -10.72 17.87
N PHE A 340 -4.21 -10.49 17.62
CA PHE A 340 -3.22 -11.53 17.35
C PHE A 340 -1.90 -11.23 18.09
N PRO A 341 -1.77 -11.68 19.37
CA PRO A 341 -0.61 -11.35 20.22
C PRO A 341 0.75 -11.79 19.69
N GLU A 342 0.81 -12.74 18.77
CA GLU A 342 2.05 -13.22 18.12
C GLU A 342 2.59 -12.27 17.04
N THR A 343 1.82 -11.23 16.67
CA THR A 343 2.24 -10.19 15.73
C THR A 343 3.53 -9.52 16.20
N VAL A 344 4.49 -9.35 15.28
CA VAL A 344 5.72 -8.60 15.51
C VAL A 344 5.46 -7.17 15.04
N VAL A 345 5.16 -6.27 15.97
CA VAL A 345 5.04 -4.84 15.69
C VAL A 345 6.44 -4.24 15.80
N LEU A 346 6.92 -3.63 14.73
CA LEU A 346 8.23 -2.99 14.71
C LEU A 346 8.08 -1.49 14.94
N ASP A 347 9.08 -0.90 15.59
CA ASP A 347 9.33 0.54 15.53
C ASP A 347 10.14 0.90 14.28
N GLY A 348 10.15 2.18 13.91
CA GLY A 348 10.88 2.64 12.73
C GLY A 348 12.38 2.39 12.91
N GLY A 349 13.01 1.64 12.01
CA GLY A 349 14.44 1.33 12.05
C GLY A 349 14.81 0.11 12.89
N GLU A 350 13.84 -0.52 13.56
CA GLU A 350 14.08 -1.75 14.32
C GLU A 350 14.59 -2.88 13.38
N ILE A 351 15.60 -3.62 13.83
CA ILE A 351 16.35 -4.58 13.01
C ILE A 351 15.95 -6.03 13.31
N ILE A 352 15.50 -6.74 12.27
CA ILE A 352 15.38 -8.21 12.26
C ILE A 352 16.60 -8.79 11.55
N LYS A 353 17.51 -9.43 12.29
CA LYS A 353 18.68 -10.12 11.72
C LYS A 353 18.28 -11.42 11.00
N LEU A 354 18.94 -11.73 9.87
CA LEU A 354 18.61 -12.86 8.98
C LEU A 354 19.57 -14.04 9.01
#